data_AF-A0A2P2I7B3-F1
#
_entry.id   AF-A0A2P2I7B3-F1
#
_cell.length_a   1.000
_cell.length_b   1.000
_cell.length_c   1.000
_cell.angle_alpha   90.00
_cell.angle_beta   90.00
_cell.angle_gamma   90.00
#
_symmetry.space_group_name_H-M   'P 1'
#
loop_
_entity.id
_entity.type
_entity.pdbx_description
1 polymer ?
#
loop_
_entity_poly.entity_id
_entity_poly.type
_entity_poly.pdbx_seq_one_letter_code
_entity_poly.pdbx_strand_id
1 'polypeptide(L)'
;MSKDRDTPLESKALSIVYGTNFVDLSYYNFIAWKPEIAKLWAECVMSMAYNLLALNSSPFTSLRKAHTRLIISRNKSDIPVKHIVRFFARHSDDRRRVEGALEAAGLPSGKNMHITEKQFTFSKFVDFYTKLTNRVEVDTVFSQLIGQSGKKSGGCMTLDQLVMFLNDYQRDPRLNEILYPYADHNKAKEVVQQFEPNKDNIAKNLLSGEGFLHYLLSDENIIIARDKLDLCHDMDKPLSHYFINSSHNTYLIGHQLTGRSSVEMYRQCLLAGCRCVELDFWNGRIDEPVVVHGYTLVPEISAKEVLEAIAESAFKTSDWPVILSFENHCNPRQQAKIAQYCREFFGDMLLDTCLDSNELTPGVSLPHPCQLKRKILIKNKKKHRT
;
A
#
# COMPACT_ATOMS: atom_id res chain seq x y z
N MET A 1 19.04 42.04 -7.77
CA MET A 1 19.82 41.04 -8.53
C MET A 1 19.84 39.76 -7.70
N SER A 2 19.15 38.72 -8.15
CA SER A 2 18.69 37.61 -7.29
C SER A 2 19.78 36.58 -6.98
N LYS A 3 19.74 36.06 -5.75
CA LYS A 3 20.54 34.95 -5.20
C LYS A 3 20.29 33.58 -5.86
N ASP A 4 19.61 33.53 -7.01
CA ASP A 4 19.07 32.29 -7.60
C ASP A 4 19.98 31.63 -8.65
N ARG A 5 21.17 32.17 -8.93
CA ARG A 5 22.04 31.67 -10.03
C ARG A 5 22.90 30.45 -9.68
N ASP A 6 23.02 30.08 -8.42
CA ASP A 6 23.97 29.01 -7.99
C ASP A 6 23.30 27.71 -7.55
N THR A 7 21.99 27.54 -7.70
CA THR A 7 21.30 26.29 -7.31
C THR A 7 21.21 25.32 -8.49
N PRO A 8 21.82 24.11 -8.41
CA PRO A 8 21.77 23.12 -9.50
C PRO A 8 20.33 22.72 -9.87
N LEU A 9 20.07 22.49 -11.16
CA LEU A 9 18.74 22.12 -11.66
C LEU A 9 18.25 20.80 -11.05
N GLU A 10 19.17 19.86 -10.86
CA GLU A 10 18.95 18.53 -10.31
C GLU A 10 18.38 18.59 -8.90
N SER A 11 18.81 19.58 -8.10
CA SER A 11 18.30 19.78 -6.74
C SER A 11 16.83 20.20 -6.70
N LYS A 12 16.28 20.64 -7.84
CA LYS A 12 14.88 21.05 -8.00
C LYS A 12 14.03 20.00 -8.73
N ALA A 13 14.65 18.92 -9.20
CA ALA A 13 13.95 17.89 -9.97
C ALA A 13 13.20 16.92 -9.06
N LEU A 14 12.02 16.50 -9.49
CA LEU A 14 11.19 15.48 -8.85
C LEU A 14 10.66 14.53 -9.91
N SER A 15 10.90 13.23 -9.74
CA SER A 15 10.32 12.18 -10.56
C SER A 15 9.34 11.35 -9.74
N ILE A 16 8.11 11.24 -10.21
CA ILE A 16 7.09 10.34 -9.67
C ILE A 16 6.97 9.14 -10.60
N VAL A 17 7.28 7.96 -10.08
CA VAL A 17 7.17 6.68 -10.78
C VAL A 17 5.91 5.98 -10.31
N TYR A 18 5.08 5.52 -11.24
CA TYR A 18 3.85 4.78 -10.92
C TYR A 18 3.58 3.68 -11.94
N GLY A 19 2.89 2.63 -11.51
CA GLY A 19 2.51 1.51 -12.35
C GLY A 19 1.51 0.60 -11.63
N THR A 20 0.82 -0.26 -12.38
CA THR A 20 -0.01 -1.32 -11.80
C THR A 20 0.80 -2.55 -11.40
N ASN A 21 2.03 -2.65 -11.91
CA ASN A 21 3.02 -3.69 -11.60
C ASN A 21 4.44 -3.07 -11.67
N PHE A 22 5.47 -3.84 -11.33
CA PHE A 22 6.87 -3.36 -11.28
C PHE A 22 7.54 -3.18 -12.65
N VAL A 23 6.90 -3.64 -13.72
CA VAL A 23 7.47 -3.68 -15.07
C VAL A 23 6.93 -2.54 -15.93
N ASP A 24 5.62 -2.34 -15.91
CA ASP A 24 4.90 -1.36 -16.72
C ASP A 24 4.81 -0.02 -15.97
N LEU A 25 5.97 0.65 -15.90
CA LEU A 25 6.13 1.90 -15.19
C LEU A 25 5.90 3.11 -16.09
N SER A 26 5.29 4.14 -15.53
CA SER A 26 5.10 5.47 -16.10
C SER A 26 5.75 6.51 -15.20
N TYR A 27 6.24 7.59 -15.83
CA TYR A 27 7.04 8.62 -15.16
C TYR A 27 6.40 9.99 -15.36
N TYR A 28 6.20 10.70 -14.26
CA TYR A 28 5.94 12.13 -14.28
C TYR A 28 7.18 12.86 -13.76
N ASN A 29 7.73 13.76 -14.56
CA ASN A 29 8.90 14.55 -14.20
C ASN A 29 8.49 16.02 -14.00
N PHE A 30 8.86 16.56 -12.85
CA PHE A 30 8.57 17.92 -12.44
C PHE A 30 9.87 18.64 -12.09
N ILE A 31 9.89 19.96 -12.31
CA ILE A 31 10.93 20.85 -11.82
C ILE A 31 10.26 21.85 -10.88
N ALA A 32 10.62 21.80 -9.61
CA ALA A 32 10.18 22.78 -8.63
C ALA A 32 10.92 24.10 -8.83
N TRP A 33 10.37 25.21 -8.34
CA TRP A 33 11.10 26.49 -8.35
C TRP A 33 12.18 26.55 -7.26
N LYS A 34 12.05 25.73 -6.20
CA LYS A 34 12.95 25.65 -5.04
C LYS A 34 13.27 24.20 -4.66
N PRO A 35 14.51 23.87 -4.24
CA PRO A 35 14.87 22.52 -3.81
C PRO A 35 14.05 21.99 -2.65
N GLU A 36 13.71 22.87 -1.68
CA GLU A 36 12.95 22.48 -0.49
C GLU A 36 11.54 22.00 -0.85
N ILE A 37 10.99 22.50 -1.96
CA ILE A 37 9.67 22.11 -2.45
C ILE A 37 9.74 20.74 -3.12
N ALA A 38 10.75 20.50 -3.96
CA ALA A 38 10.95 19.16 -4.55
C ALA A 38 11.09 18.10 -3.45
N LYS A 39 11.89 18.40 -2.42
CA LYS A 39 12.07 17.53 -1.26
C LYS A 39 10.77 17.30 -0.49
N LEU A 40 10.04 18.36 -0.13
CA LEU A 40 8.76 18.24 0.58
C LEU A 40 7.75 17.39 -0.20
N TRP A 41 7.63 17.62 -1.51
CA TRP A 41 6.75 16.83 -2.36
C TRP A 41 7.17 15.36 -2.43
N ALA A 42 8.47 15.07 -2.56
CA ALA A 42 8.97 13.71 -2.54
C ALA A 42 8.60 12.98 -1.24
N GLU A 43 8.83 13.60 -0.09
CA GLU A 43 8.54 13.04 1.23
C GLU A 43 7.03 12.85 1.46
N CYS A 44 6.21 13.85 1.13
CA CYS A 44 4.76 13.79 1.30
C CYS A 44 4.11 12.76 0.36
N VAL A 45 4.46 12.76 -0.93
CA VAL A 45 3.89 11.79 -1.88
C VAL A 45 4.29 10.37 -1.50
N MET A 46 5.55 10.15 -1.09
CA MET A 46 6.02 8.84 -0.67
C MET A 46 5.27 8.34 0.57
N SER A 47 5.15 9.17 1.61
CA SER A 47 4.42 8.79 2.84
C SER A 47 2.95 8.52 2.59
N MET A 48 2.31 9.25 1.67
CA MET A 48 0.92 8.98 1.26
C MET A 48 0.79 7.69 0.45
N ALA A 49 1.72 7.41 -0.47
CA ALA A 49 1.70 6.23 -1.33
C ALA A 49 1.88 4.92 -0.55
N TYR A 50 2.66 4.94 0.52
CA TYR A 50 2.97 3.78 1.36
C TYR A 50 2.24 3.78 2.71
N ASN A 51 1.21 4.62 2.88
CA ASN A 51 0.41 4.66 4.10
C ASN A 51 -0.44 3.38 4.23
N LEU A 52 -0.14 2.54 5.21
CA LEU A 52 -0.79 1.24 5.40
C LEU A 52 -2.29 1.35 5.68
N LEU A 53 -2.75 2.40 6.38
CA LEU A 53 -4.17 2.63 6.63
C LEU A 53 -4.91 3.02 5.34
N ALA A 54 -4.29 3.82 4.47
CA ALA A 54 -4.87 4.18 3.19
C ALA A 54 -4.93 2.98 2.23
N LEU A 55 -3.90 2.14 2.23
CA LEU A 55 -3.83 0.92 1.42
C LEU A 55 -4.84 -0.14 1.88
N ASN A 56 -5.17 -0.18 3.17
CA ASN A 56 -6.14 -1.09 3.77
C ASN A 56 -7.43 -0.36 4.23
N SER A 57 -7.83 0.66 3.48
CA SER A 57 -8.98 1.50 3.83
C SER A 57 -10.32 0.78 3.63
N SER A 58 -11.34 1.21 4.37
CA SER A 58 -12.69 0.64 4.25
C SER A 58 -13.34 0.90 2.89
N PRO A 59 -14.37 0.11 2.53
CA PRO A 59 -15.25 0.42 1.41
C PRO A 59 -15.79 1.85 1.44
N PHE A 60 -16.15 2.37 2.62
CA PHE A 60 -16.66 3.74 2.77
C PHE A 60 -15.60 4.80 2.42
N THR A 61 -14.34 4.59 2.80
CA THR A 61 -13.22 5.44 2.38
C THR A 61 -12.96 5.35 0.87
N SER A 62 -13.12 4.16 0.28
CA SER A 62 -13.05 3.98 -1.18
C SER A 62 -14.17 4.70 -1.92
N LEU A 63 -15.40 4.72 -1.38
CA LEU A 63 -16.51 5.52 -1.90
C LEU A 63 -16.18 7.01 -1.84
N ARG A 64 -15.59 7.48 -0.75
CA ARG A 64 -15.13 8.87 -0.61
C ARG A 64 -14.08 9.22 -1.66
N LYS A 65 -13.11 8.33 -1.90
CA LYS A 65 -12.11 8.50 -2.97
C LYS A 65 -12.76 8.59 -4.35
N ALA A 66 -13.78 7.78 -4.63
CA ALA A 66 -14.54 7.84 -5.88
C ALA A 66 -15.31 9.17 -6.03
N HIS A 67 -15.97 9.62 -4.97
CA HIS A 67 -16.66 10.92 -4.91
C HIS A 67 -15.70 12.09 -5.13
N THR A 68 -14.58 12.13 -4.39
CA THR A 68 -13.53 13.15 -4.55
C THR A 68 -12.98 13.16 -5.98
N ARG A 69 -12.76 11.98 -6.59
CA ARG A 69 -12.32 11.90 -7.98
C ARG A 69 -13.32 12.52 -8.95
N LEU A 70 -14.63 12.30 -8.76
CA LEU A 70 -15.68 12.92 -9.58
C LEU A 70 -15.71 14.45 -9.41
N ILE A 71 -15.45 14.95 -8.21
CA ILE A 71 -15.38 16.39 -7.94
C ILE A 71 -14.13 17.01 -8.57
N ILE A 72 -12.95 16.39 -8.42
CA ILE A 72 -11.68 17.00 -8.89
C ILE A 72 -11.51 16.87 -10.41
N SER A 73 -12.06 15.83 -11.04
CA SER A 73 -11.91 15.59 -12.49
C SER A 73 -12.77 16.52 -13.38
N ARG A 74 -13.29 17.63 -12.83
CA ARG A 74 -14.17 18.57 -13.55
C ARG A 74 -13.37 19.73 -14.14
N ASN A 75 -13.76 20.15 -15.35
CA ASN A 75 -13.18 21.32 -16.03
C ASN A 75 -13.97 22.62 -15.75
N LYS A 76 -15.16 22.53 -15.13
CA LYS A 76 -16.09 23.64 -14.83
C LYS A 76 -16.61 23.52 -13.40
N SER A 77 -17.34 24.51 -12.91
CA SER A 77 -17.97 24.47 -11.59
C SER A 77 -18.87 23.24 -11.39
N ASP A 78 -19.57 22.82 -12.45
CA ASP A 78 -20.61 21.80 -12.36
C ASP A 78 -20.16 20.46 -12.97
N ILE A 79 -20.66 19.37 -12.40
CA ILE A 79 -20.38 17.99 -12.79
C ILE A 79 -21.40 17.56 -13.87
N PRO A 80 -20.99 17.31 -15.12
CA PRO A 80 -21.90 16.80 -16.14
C PRO A 80 -22.39 15.39 -15.76
N VAL A 81 -23.70 15.13 -15.82
CA VAL A 81 -24.28 13.81 -15.49
C VAL A 81 -23.63 12.69 -16.32
N LYS A 82 -23.38 12.96 -17.61
CA LYS A 82 -22.66 12.02 -18.50
C LYS A 82 -21.30 11.55 -17.97
N HIS A 83 -20.61 12.36 -17.15
CA HIS A 83 -19.32 11.97 -16.55
C HIS A 83 -19.54 10.97 -15.42
N ILE A 84 -20.55 11.18 -14.57
CA ILE A 84 -20.93 10.23 -13.51
C ILE A 84 -21.38 8.91 -14.15
N VAL A 85 -22.25 8.98 -15.15
CA VAL A 85 -22.74 7.79 -15.87
C VAL A 85 -21.59 6.99 -16.48
N ARG A 86 -20.63 7.65 -17.16
CA ARG A 86 -19.45 6.99 -17.75
C ARG A 86 -18.47 6.45 -16.69
N PHE A 87 -18.47 7.02 -15.49
CA PHE A 87 -17.63 6.55 -14.40
C PHE A 87 -18.06 5.17 -13.91
N PHE A 88 -19.38 4.93 -13.83
CA PHE A 88 -19.93 3.67 -13.33
C PHE A 88 -20.26 2.65 -14.42
N ALA A 89 -20.60 3.09 -15.64
CA ALA A 89 -21.14 2.20 -16.66
C ALA A 89 -20.58 2.47 -18.06
N ARG A 90 -20.21 1.39 -18.75
CA ARG A 90 -19.83 1.43 -20.18
C ARG A 90 -20.98 1.03 -21.10
N HIS A 91 -21.77 0.02 -20.72
CA HIS A 91 -22.89 -0.52 -21.50
C HIS A 91 -24.19 0.26 -21.28
N SER A 92 -25.08 0.27 -22.28
CA SER A 92 -26.32 1.06 -22.28
C SER A 92 -27.25 0.75 -21.11
N ASP A 93 -27.41 -0.52 -20.77
CA ASP A 93 -28.37 -0.95 -19.74
C ASP A 93 -27.91 -0.50 -18.35
N ASP A 94 -26.61 -0.65 -18.06
CA ASP A 94 -26.02 -0.14 -16.82
C ASP A 94 -26.07 1.39 -16.74
N ARG A 95 -25.93 2.10 -17.87
CA ARG A 95 -26.09 3.56 -17.88
C ARG A 95 -27.50 3.97 -17.46
N ARG A 96 -28.53 3.27 -17.95
CA ARG A 96 -29.92 3.51 -17.55
C ARG A 96 -30.14 3.26 -16.06
N ARG A 97 -29.49 2.23 -15.50
CA ARG A 97 -29.50 1.96 -14.05
C ARG A 97 -28.86 3.09 -13.26
N VAL A 98 -27.73 3.64 -13.73
CA VAL A 98 -27.06 4.79 -13.09
C VAL A 98 -27.94 6.03 -13.13
N GLU A 99 -28.57 6.33 -14.26
CA GLU A 99 -29.51 7.45 -14.41
C GLU A 99 -30.73 7.29 -13.48
N GLY A 100 -31.31 6.10 -13.41
CA GLY A 100 -32.41 5.80 -12.49
C GLY A 100 -32.02 5.93 -11.01
N ALA A 101 -30.81 5.52 -10.64
CA ALA A 101 -30.30 5.68 -9.28
C ALA A 101 -30.05 7.15 -8.91
N LEU A 102 -29.58 7.98 -9.86
CA LEU A 102 -29.45 9.42 -9.67
C LEU A 102 -30.81 10.06 -9.42
N GLU A 103 -31.81 9.72 -10.24
CA GLU A 103 -33.17 10.21 -10.09
C GLU A 103 -33.76 9.82 -8.73
N ALA A 104 -33.62 8.55 -8.34
CA ALA A 104 -34.04 8.06 -7.04
C ALA A 104 -33.34 8.79 -5.87
N ALA A 105 -32.09 9.24 -6.05
CA ALA A 105 -31.34 10.04 -5.07
C ALA A 105 -31.76 11.53 -5.03
N GLY A 106 -32.71 11.94 -5.89
CA GLY A 106 -33.11 13.32 -6.06
C GLY A 106 -32.03 14.17 -6.75
N LEU A 107 -31.17 13.55 -7.55
CA LEU A 107 -30.13 14.20 -8.31
C LEU A 107 -30.53 14.31 -9.79
N PRO A 108 -30.03 15.33 -10.51
CA PRO A 108 -30.19 15.42 -11.96
C PRO A 108 -29.72 14.14 -12.68
N SER A 109 -30.58 13.54 -13.51
CA SER A 109 -30.32 12.27 -14.22
C SER A 109 -30.24 12.40 -15.74
N GLY A 110 -30.64 13.55 -16.31
CA GLY A 110 -30.63 13.76 -17.76
C GLY A 110 -29.22 13.86 -18.36
N LYS A 111 -29.01 13.30 -19.56
CA LYS A 111 -27.72 13.24 -20.27
C LYS A 111 -26.99 14.60 -20.43
N ASN A 112 -27.74 15.68 -20.56
CA ASN A 112 -27.24 17.05 -20.73
C ASN A 112 -27.35 17.90 -19.45
N MET A 113 -27.77 17.30 -18.34
CA MET A 113 -27.87 18.00 -17.06
C MET A 113 -26.51 18.08 -16.36
N HIS A 114 -26.45 18.99 -15.42
CA HIS A 114 -25.29 19.26 -14.59
C HIS A 114 -25.69 19.21 -13.11
N ILE A 115 -24.77 18.75 -12.28
CA ILE A 115 -24.94 18.71 -10.82
C ILE A 115 -23.90 19.67 -10.21
N THR A 116 -24.37 20.59 -9.39
CA THR A 116 -23.46 21.48 -8.65
C THR A 116 -22.78 20.74 -7.50
N GLU A 117 -21.62 21.20 -7.05
CA GLU A 117 -20.93 20.63 -5.89
C GLU A 117 -21.79 20.67 -4.61
N LYS A 118 -22.59 21.73 -4.45
CA LYS A 118 -23.51 21.88 -3.33
C LYS A 118 -24.61 20.82 -3.33
N GLN A 119 -25.02 20.35 -4.50
CA GLN A 119 -25.99 19.26 -4.64
C GLN A 119 -25.32 17.89 -4.51
N PHE A 120 -24.09 17.74 -5.01
CA PHE A 120 -23.35 16.48 -5.00
C PHE A 120 -22.49 16.31 -3.75
N THR A 121 -23.09 16.48 -2.57
CA THR A 121 -22.41 16.21 -1.29
C THR A 121 -22.08 14.73 -1.15
N PHE A 122 -21.15 14.38 -0.25
CA PHE A 122 -20.78 12.98 -0.04
C PHE A 122 -21.97 12.14 0.45
N SER A 123 -22.83 12.68 1.32
CA SER A 123 -24.06 12.01 1.76
C SER A 123 -25.00 11.71 0.57
N LYS A 124 -25.16 12.67 -0.36
CA LYS A 124 -25.95 12.44 -1.58
C LYS A 124 -25.32 11.42 -2.52
N PHE A 125 -23.99 11.35 -2.57
CA PHE A 125 -23.29 10.31 -3.31
C PHE A 125 -23.49 8.92 -2.69
N VAL A 126 -23.47 8.79 -1.37
CA VAL A 126 -23.76 7.52 -0.67
C VAL A 126 -25.20 7.09 -0.93
N ASP A 127 -26.18 7.98 -0.81
CA ASP A 127 -27.59 7.71 -1.13
C ASP A 127 -27.75 7.19 -2.59
N PHE A 128 -27.12 7.87 -3.54
CA PHE A 128 -27.03 7.42 -4.93
C PHE A 128 -26.41 6.02 -5.06
N TYR A 129 -25.29 5.76 -4.37
CA TYR A 129 -24.60 4.47 -4.43
C TYR A 129 -25.45 3.33 -3.87
N THR A 130 -26.14 3.56 -2.75
CA THR A 130 -27.05 2.59 -2.13
C THR A 130 -28.20 2.24 -3.07
N LYS A 131 -28.80 3.25 -3.73
CA LYS A 131 -29.86 3.06 -4.75
C LYS A 131 -29.36 2.34 -6.01
N LEU A 132 -28.13 2.62 -6.43
CA LEU A 132 -27.52 1.96 -7.59
C LEU A 132 -27.25 0.47 -7.34
N THR A 133 -26.73 0.16 -6.14
CA THR A 133 -26.28 -1.19 -5.82
C THR A 133 -27.39 -2.10 -5.34
N ASN A 134 -28.40 -1.56 -4.63
CA ASN A 134 -29.56 -2.29 -4.11
C ASN A 134 -29.16 -3.65 -3.49
N ARG A 135 -28.49 -3.59 -2.34
CA ARG A 135 -27.80 -4.72 -1.69
C ARG A 135 -28.76 -5.71 -1.02
N VAL A 136 -29.55 -6.43 -1.83
CA VAL A 136 -30.59 -7.38 -1.38
C VAL A 136 -30.03 -8.46 -0.43
N GLU A 137 -28.78 -8.85 -0.59
CA GLU A 137 -28.12 -9.81 0.29
C GLU A 137 -27.91 -9.23 1.70
N VAL A 138 -27.63 -7.93 1.82
CA VAL A 138 -27.50 -7.25 3.11
C VAL A 138 -28.87 -7.14 3.77
N ASP A 139 -29.92 -6.81 3.00
CA ASP A 139 -31.31 -6.77 3.49
C ASP A 139 -31.76 -8.13 4.02
N THR A 140 -31.36 -9.21 3.34
CA THR A 140 -31.66 -10.59 3.74
C THR A 140 -30.99 -10.94 5.07
N VAL A 141 -29.68 -10.65 5.20
CA VAL A 141 -28.94 -10.88 6.45
C VAL A 141 -29.52 -10.04 7.60
N PHE A 142 -29.79 -8.76 7.35
CA PHE A 142 -30.38 -7.87 8.35
C PHE A 142 -31.74 -8.37 8.83
N SER A 143 -32.61 -8.80 7.90
CA SER A 143 -33.92 -9.37 8.21
C SER A 143 -33.82 -10.64 9.06
N GLN A 144 -32.81 -11.48 8.81
CA GLN A 144 -32.54 -12.68 9.62
C GLN A 144 -32.09 -12.32 11.04
N LEU A 145 -31.20 -11.34 11.18
CA LEU A 145 -30.68 -10.88 12.47
C LEU A 145 -31.77 -10.26 13.35
N ILE A 146 -32.68 -9.46 12.78
CA ILE A 146 -33.76 -8.84 13.56
C ILE A 146 -34.91 -9.82 13.88
N GLY A 147 -35.06 -10.87 13.07
CA GLY A 147 -36.08 -11.92 13.24
C GLY A 147 -37.51 -11.38 13.39
N GLN A 148 -38.36 -12.14 14.09
CA GLN A 148 -39.76 -11.74 14.34
C GLN A 148 -39.86 -10.54 15.30
N SER A 149 -38.89 -10.37 16.20
CA SER A 149 -38.78 -9.23 17.12
C SER A 149 -38.63 -7.90 16.37
N GLY A 150 -38.02 -7.91 15.18
CA GLY A 150 -37.90 -6.75 14.30
C GLY A 150 -39.24 -6.08 13.96
N LYS A 151 -40.34 -6.84 13.95
CA LYS A 151 -41.68 -6.27 13.70
C LYS A 151 -42.13 -5.32 14.82
N LYS A 152 -41.69 -5.54 16.06
CA LYS A 152 -42.03 -4.69 17.21
C LYS A 152 -41.19 -3.40 17.24
N SER A 153 -40.01 -3.42 16.64
CA SER A 153 -39.09 -2.28 16.52
C SER A 153 -39.18 -1.58 15.16
N GLY A 154 -40.30 -1.73 14.43
CA GLY A 154 -40.52 -1.05 13.15
C GLY A 154 -39.55 -1.47 12.04
N GLY A 155 -39.06 -2.71 12.08
CA GLY A 155 -38.07 -3.24 11.14
C GLY A 155 -36.63 -2.83 11.45
N CYS A 156 -36.35 -2.28 12.63
CA CYS A 156 -35.00 -1.89 13.05
C CYS A 156 -34.40 -2.89 14.05
N MET A 157 -33.08 -2.92 14.13
CA MET A 157 -32.30 -3.71 15.09
C MET A 157 -32.22 -2.98 16.44
N THR A 158 -32.46 -3.70 17.53
CA THR A 158 -32.31 -3.17 18.91
C THR A 158 -30.86 -3.22 19.38
N LEU A 159 -30.55 -2.55 20.50
CA LEU A 159 -29.22 -2.65 21.12
C LEU A 159 -28.86 -4.09 21.48
N ASP A 160 -29.79 -4.88 22.04
CA ASP A 160 -29.53 -6.28 22.40
C ASP A 160 -29.13 -7.10 21.16
N GLN A 161 -29.88 -6.93 20.07
CA GLN A 161 -29.60 -7.62 18.80
C GLN A 161 -28.27 -7.18 18.20
N LEU A 162 -27.92 -5.90 18.31
CA LEU A 162 -26.64 -5.38 17.85
C LEU A 162 -25.47 -5.91 18.70
N VAL A 163 -25.62 -5.98 20.02
CA VAL A 163 -24.64 -6.59 20.92
C VAL A 163 -24.41 -8.06 20.55
N MET A 164 -25.49 -8.83 20.34
CA MET A 164 -25.40 -10.21 19.88
C MET A 164 -24.70 -10.29 18.52
N PHE A 165 -25.07 -9.45 17.56
CA PHE A 165 -24.42 -9.41 16.25
C PHE A 165 -22.90 -9.17 16.35
N LEU A 166 -22.49 -8.17 17.14
CA LEU A 166 -21.08 -7.82 17.31
C LEU A 166 -20.28 -8.96 17.97
N ASN A 167 -20.87 -9.64 18.95
CA ASN A 167 -20.18 -10.66 19.75
C ASN A 167 -20.24 -12.06 19.15
N ASP A 168 -21.33 -12.43 18.48
CA ASP A 168 -21.56 -13.79 17.98
C ASP A 168 -21.16 -13.94 16.50
N TYR A 169 -21.18 -12.85 15.73
CA TYR A 169 -20.93 -12.89 14.27
C TYR A 169 -19.71 -12.09 13.83
N GLN A 170 -19.40 -10.94 14.45
CA GLN A 170 -18.27 -10.10 14.03
C GLN A 170 -16.98 -10.40 14.81
N ARG A 171 -17.10 -10.96 16.01
CA ARG A 171 -15.95 -11.31 16.84
C ARG A 171 -15.26 -12.59 16.33
N ASP A 172 -13.93 -12.55 16.27
CA ASP A 172 -13.13 -13.78 16.15
C ASP A 172 -13.17 -14.54 17.49
N PRO A 173 -13.75 -15.76 17.55
CA PRO A 173 -13.92 -16.51 18.80
C PRO A 173 -12.59 -16.95 19.44
N ARG A 174 -11.46 -16.82 18.73
CA ARG A 174 -10.13 -17.15 19.25
C ARG A 174 -9.54 -16.02 20.10
N LEU A 175 -10.12 -14.83 20.07
CA LEU A 175 -9.61 -13.66 20.79
C LEU A 175 -9.86 -13.78 22.28
N ASN A 176 -8.83 -13.51 23.07
CA ASN A 176 -8.92 -13.47 24.52
C ASN A 176 -9.87 -12.35 24.98
N GLU A 177 -10.80 -12.67 25.86
CA GLU A 177 -11.85 -11.76 26.34
C GLU A 177 -11.35 -10.61 27.24
N ILE A 178 -10.19 -10.77 27.88
CA ILE A 178 -9.60 -9.72 28.72
C ILE A 178 -8.89 -8.69 27.83
N LEU A 179 -8.12 -9.16 26.86
CA LEU A 179 -7.40 -8.29 25.92
C LEU A 179 -8.33 -7.64 24.89
N TYR A 180 -9.38 -8.35 24.50
CA TYR A 180 -10.39 -7.89 23.55
C TYR A 180 -11.78 -8.09 24.18
N PRO A 181 -12.26 -7.15 25.00
CA PRO A 181 -13.56 -7.25 25.66
C PRO A 181 -14.72 -7.44 24.69
N TYR A 182 -15.77 -8.10 25.16
CA TYR A 182 -17.03 -8.19 24.43
C TYR A 182 -17.67 -6.80 24.29
N ALA A 183 -18.36 -6.59 23.16
CA ALA A 183 -19.17 -5.39 22.97
C ALA A 183 -20.31 -5.39 23.99
N ASP A 184 -20.56 -4.23 24.59
CA ASP A 184 -21.66 -3.98 25.51
C ASP A 184 -22.69 -3.02 24.90
N HIS A 185 -23.71 -2.65 25.69
CA HIS A 185 -24.72 -1.69 25.24
C HIS A 185 -24.15 -0.30 24.96
N ASN A 186 -23.05 0.09 25.59
CA ASN A 186 -22.42 1.38 25.33
C ASN A 186 -21.78 1.37 23.94
N LYS A 187 -21.02 0.32 23.60
CA LYS A 187 -20.48 0.15 22.25
C LYS A 187 -21.58 0.06 21.19
N ALA A 188 -22.67 -0.65 21.47
CA ALA A 188 -23.81 -0.70 20.55
C ALA A 188 -24.46 0.68 20.34
N LYS A 189 -24.58 1.51 21.40
CA LYS A 189 -25.07 2.89 21.28
C LYS A 189 -24.13 3.77 20.45
N GLU A 190 -22.82 3.63 20.62
CA GLU A 190 -21.84 4.35 19.81
C GLU A 190 -22.00 4.03 18.31
N VAL A 191 -22.17 2.74 17.98
CA VAL A 191 -22.45 2.29 16.60
C VAL A 191 -23.73 2.93 16.07
N VAL A 192 -24.83 2.93 16.84
CA VAL A 192 -26.07 3.59 16.43
C VAL A 192 -25.85 5.09 16.20
N GLN A 193 -25.23 5.79 17.15
CA GLN A 193 -24.98 7.23 17.06
C GLN A 193 -24.12 7.61 15.85
N GLN A 194 -23.17 6.75 15.47
CA GLN A 194 -22.24 7.02 14.39
C GLN A 194 -22.79 6.69 13.00
N PHE A 195 -23.57 5.62 12.87
CA PHE A 195 -23.92 5.06 11.55
C PHE A 195 -25.39 5.18 11.17
N GLU A 196 -26.31 5.35 12.13
CA GLU A 196 -27.73 5.52 11.84
C GLU A 196 -28.01 6.91 11.21
N PRO A 197 -28.61 6.97 10.01
CA PRO A 197 -28.91 8.25 9.38
C PRO A 197 -30.15 8.95 9.97
N ASN A 198 -31.12 8.21 10.52
CA ASN A 198 -32.36 8.78 11.03
C ASN A 198 -32.23 9.18 12.51
N LYS A 199 -32.39 10.48 12.79
CA LYS A 199 -32.31 11.04 14.15
C LYS A 199 -33.31 10.46 15.15
N ASP A 200 -34.50 10.08 14.69
CA ASP A 200 -35.52 9.48 15.56
C ASP A 200 -35.12 8.07 15.98
N ASN A 201 -34.47 7.33 15.08
CA ASN A 201 -33.92 6.01 15.38
C ASN A 201 -32.73 6.12 16.34
N ILE A 202 -31.84 7.10 16.14
CA ILE A 202 -30.75 7.41 17.08
C ILE A 202 -31.32 7.67 18.49
N ALA A 203 -32.34 8.54 18.59
CA ALA A 203 -32.96 8.87 19.88
C ALA A 203 -33.60 7.65 20.57
N LYS A 204 -34.05 6.67 19.79
CA LYS A 204 -34.63 5.40 20.27
C LYS A 204 -33.61 4.28 20.45
N ASN A 205 -32.33 4.52 20.16
CA ASN A 205 -31.27 3.50 20.11
C ASN A 205 -31.61 2.32 19.19
N LEU A 206 -32.12 2.61 18.00
CA LEU A 206 -32.45 1.65 16.96
C LEU A 206 -31.52 1.83 15.76
N LEU A 207 -31.08 0.71 15.17
CA LEU A 207 -30.30 0.70 13.93
C LEU A 207 -31.16 0.21 12.78
N SER A 208 -31.33 1.04 11.75
CA SER A 208 -32.02 0.68 10.51
C SER A 208 -31.14 -0.19 9.61
N GLY A 209 -31.73 -0.79 8.56
CA GLY A 209 -30.96 -1.52 7.54
C GLY A 209 -29.92 -0.64 6.83
N GLU A 210 -30.22 0.66 6.64
CA GLU A 210 -29.28 1.63 6.07
C GLU A 210 -28.12 1.91 7.04
N GLY A 211 -28.42 2.12 8.33
CA GLY A 211 -27.39 2.27 9.36
C GLY A 211 -26.51 1.02 9.50
N PHE A 212 -27.11 -0.16 9.39
CA PHE A 212 -26.38 -1.43 9.37
C PHE A 212 -25.44 -1.54 8.16
N LEU A 213 -25.91 -1.18 6.96
CA LEU A 213 -25.05 -1.12 5.77
C LEU A 213 -23.89 -0.12 5.95
N HIS A 214 -24.15 1.05 6.53
CA HIS A 214 -23.10 2.02 6.83
C HIS A 214 -22.05 1.46 7.79
N TYR A 215 -22.47 0.75 8.85
CA TYR A 215 -21.54 0.07 9.75
C TYR A 215 -20.69 -0.97 9.00
N LEU A 216 -21.31 -1.83 8.19
CA LEU A 216 -20.60 -2.89 7.45
C LEU A 216 -19.56 -2.33 6.47
N LEU A 217 -19.79 -1.14 5.91
CA LEU A 217 -18.87 -0.48 4.98
C LEU A 217 -17.79 0.36 5.69
N SER A 218 -17.90 0.56 7.01
CA SER A 218 -17.08 1.50 7.77
C SER A 218 -15.69 0.99 8.12
N ASP A 219 -14.84 1.88 8.64
CA ASP A 219 -13.52 1.48 9.15
C ASP A 219 -13.58 0.68 10.47
N GLU A 220 -14.75 0.59 11.13
CA GLU A 220 -14.95 -0.26 12.32
C GLU A 220 -15.19 -1.73 11.95
N ASN A 221 -15.48 -2.03 10.68
CA ASN A 221 -15.78 -3.36 10.18
C ASN A 221 -14.83 -3.80 9.05
N ILE A 222 -13.55 -3.42 9.16
CA ILE A 222 -12.52 -3.88 8.24
C ILE A 222 -12.10 -5.31 8.56
N ILE A 223 -11.74 -6.06 7.52
CA ILE A 223 -11.42 -7.49 7.65
C ILE A 223 -10.10 -7.75 8.39
N ILE A 224 -9.15 -6.81 8.32
CA ILE A 224 -7.85 -6.90 9.00
C ILE A 224 -7.84 -5.91 10.16
N ALA A 225 -7.59 -6.40 11.38
CA ALA A 225 -7.45 -5.53 12.54
C ALA A 225 -6.26 -4.56 12.37
N ARG A 226 -6.45 -3.29 12.77
CA ARG A 226 -5.46 -2.23 12.51
C ARG A 226 -4.11 -2.48 13.16
N ASP A 227 -4.09 -3.11 14.34
CA ASP A 227 -2.88 -3.51 15.07
C ASP A 227 -2.07 -4.58 14.34
N LYS A 228 -2.67 -5.26 13.35
CA LYS A 228 -2.00 -6.24 12.47
C LYS A 228 -1.46 -5.64 11.18
N LEU A 229 -1.80 -4.39 10.86
CA LEU A 229 -1.29 -3.72 9.67
C LEU A 229 0.16 -3.27 9.87
N ASP A 230 0.51 -2.82 11.07
CA ASP A 230 1.87 -2.45 11.43
C ASP A 230 2.66 -3.64 11.98
N LEU A 231 3.97 -3.47 12.14
CA LEU A 231 4.85 -4.48 12.69
C LEU A 231 4.52 -4.79 14.15
N CYS A 232 3.91 -5.95 14.37
CA CYS A 232 3.50 -6.44 15.69
C CYS A 232 4.24 -7.72 16.13
N HIS A 233 5.26 -8.14 15.38
CA HIS A 233 6.05 -9.35 15.70
C HIS A 233 7.28 -9.03 16.56
N ASP A 234 7.69 -10.00 17.37
CA ASP A 234 8.99 -9.97 18.07
C ASP A 234 10.12 -10.00 17.03
N MET A 235 10.98 -8.99 17.04
CA MET A 235 12.12 -8.81 16.11
C MET A 235 13.48 -9.06 16.78
N ASP A 236 13.48 -9.70 17.95
CA ASP A 236 14.67 -10.00 18.77
C ASP A 236 15.06 -11.48 18.76
N LYS A 237 14.47 -12.30 17.87
CA LYS A 237 14.94 -13.67 17.63
C LYS A 237 16.09 -13.68 16.61
N PRO A 238 16.94 -14.73 16.58
CA PRO A 238 17.97 -14.87 15.56
C PRO A 238 17.37 -14.82 14.14
N LEU A 239 18.12 -14.26 13.17
CA LEU A 239 17.64 -14.06 11.80
C LEU A 239 17.06 -15.33 11.14
N SER A 240 17.53 -16.52 11.51
CA SER A 240 17.03 -17.82 11.03
C SER A 240 15.58 -18.15 11.43
N HIS A 241 14.94 -17.36 12.29
CA HIS A 241 13.57 -17.57 12.75
C HIS A 241 12.52 -16.86 11.90
N TYR A 242 12.93 -16.08 10.89
CA TYR A 242 12.04 -15.24 10.11
C TYR A 242 11.95 -15.72 8.67
N PHE A 243 10.74 -15.64 8.11
CA PHE A 243 10.58 -15.65 6.66
C PHE A 243 11.03 -14.29 6.11
N ILE A 244 11.96 -14.32 5.14
CA ILE A 244 12.52 -13.12 4.53
C ILE A 244 12.04 -13.04 3.09
N ASN A 245 11.34 -11.96 2.76
CA ASN A 245 10.89 -11.67 1.40
C ASN A 245 12.11 -11.58 0.47
N SER A 246 12.20 -12.47 -0.51
CA SER A 246 13.41 -12.72 -1.30
C SER A 246 13.10 -12.78 -2.79
N SER A 247 13.97 -12.18 -3.60
CA SER A 247 13.89 -12.14 -5.05
C SER A 247 15.02 -12.97 -5.67
N HIS A 248 14.71 -13.66 -6.75
CA HIS A 248 15.64 -14.47 -7.54
C HIS A 248 15.82 -13.81 -8.92
N ASN A 249 17.06 -13.76 -9.41
CA ASN A 249 17.45 -13.04 -10.63
C ASN A 249 16.79 -11.64 -10.71
N THR A 250 16.96 -10.85 -9.66
CA THR A 250 16.24 -9.58 -9.44
C THR A 250 16.35 -8.60 -10.62
N TYR A 251 17.46 -8.65 -11.36
CA TYR A 251 17.69 -7.79 -12.51
C TYR A 251 16.77 -8.10 -13.70
N LEU A 252 16.18 -9.29 -13.80
CA LEU A 252 15.42 -9.72 -14.99
C LEU A 252 14.00 -9.15 -15.04
N ILE A 253 13.63 -8.68 -16.22
CA ILE A 253 12.28 -8.31 -16.63
C ILE A 253 11.88 -9.23 -17.78
N GLY A 254 10.98 -10.17 -17.51
CA GLY A 254 10.41 -11.09 -18.49
C GLY A 254 11.12 -12.44 -18.55
N HIS A 255 11.37 -12.93 -19.77
CA HIS A 255 11.86 -14.30 -20.01
C HIS A 255 13.34 -14.49 -19.60
N GLN A 256 13.69 -15.66 -19.05
CA GLN A 256 15.04 -15.96 -18.55
C GLN A 256 16.14 -15.91 -19.63
N LEU A 257 15.81 -16.24 -20.88
CA LEU A 257 16.81 -16.33 -21.96
C LEU A 257 16.84 -15.11 -22.88
N THR A 258 15.73 -14.39 -22.98
CA THR A 258 15.47 -13.38 -24.03
C THR A 258 14.77 -12.14 -23.51
N GLY A 259 14.58 -12.03 -22.19
CA GLY A 259 14.05 -10.85 -21.54
C GLY A 259 15.06 -9.71 -21.51
N ARG A 260 14.79 -8.73 -20.64
CA ARG A 260 15.67 -7.58 -20.44
C ARG A 260 16.19 -7.56 -19.01
N SER A 261 17.37 -6.97 -18.80
CA SER A 261 17.83 -6.60 -17.46
C SER A 261 17.44 -5.16 -17.14
N SER A 262 17.23 -4.84 -15.87
CA SER A 262 16.87 -3.48 -15.44
C SER A 262 17.43 -3.15 -14.06
N VAL A 263 18.11 -2.00 -13.98
CA VAL A 263 18.52 -1.38 -12.71
C VAL A 263 17.28 -1.00 -11.88
N GLU A 264 16.23 -0.51 -12.54
CA GLU A 264 15.02 -0.04 -11.87
C GLU A 264 14.29 -1.17 -11.11
N MET A 265 14.43 -2.42 -11.56
CA MET A 265 13.80 -3.55 -10.89
C MET A 265 14.31 -3.72 -9.45
N TYR A 266 15.58 -3.40 -9.16
CA TYR A 266 16.09 -3.39 -7.79
C TYR A 266 15.40 -2.36 -6.91
N ARG A 267 15.16 -1.14 -7.44
CA ARG A 267 14.39 -0.11 -6.71
C ARG A 267 12.99 -0.62 -6.41
N GLN A 268 12.28 -1.12 -7.43
CA GLN A 268 10.91 -1.61 -7.28
C GLN A 268 10.80 -2.77 -6.29
N CYS A 269 11.69 -3.76 -6.36
CA CYS A 269 11.71 -4.88 -5.42
C CYS A 269 11.93 -4.41 -3.96
N LEU A 270 12.90 -3.53 -3.74
CA LEU A 270 13.19 -3.02 -2.39
C LEU A 270 12.04 -2.14 -1.86
N LEU A 271 11.45 -1.30 -2.70
CA LEU A 271 10.28 -0.48 -2.36
C LEU A 271 9.06 -1.35 -2.00
N ALA A 272 8.87 -2.48 -2.67
CA ALA A 272 7.85 -3.47 -2.33
C ALA A 272 8.12 -4.25 -1.03
N GLY A 273 9.22 -3.97 -0.33
CA GLY A 273 9.59 -4.61 0.93
C GLY A 273 10.42 -5.89 0.79
N CYS A 274 10.91 -6.23 -0.41
CA CYS A 274 11.87 -7.32 -0.58
C CYS A 274 13.14 -7.02 0.21
N ARG A 275 13.68 -8.01 0.94
CA ARG A 275 14.85 -7.88 1.83
C ARG A 275 16.03 -8.76 1.40
N CYS A 276 15.88 -9.58 0.36
CA CYS A 276 16.99 -10.32 -0.24
C CYS A 276 16.92 -10.19 -1.77
N VAL A 277 17.96 -9.63 -2.38
CA VAL A 277 18.04 -9.43 -3.83
C VAL A 277 19.30 -10.08 -4.39
N GLU A 278 19.20 -10.57 -5.63
CA GLU A 278 20.25 -11.35 -6.28
C GLU A 278 20.98 -10.54 -7.35
N LEU A 279 22.31 -10.68 -7.40
CA LEU A 279 23.21 -9.99 -8.30
C LEU A 279 24.19 -10.98 -8.94
N ASP A 280 24.02 -11.19 -10.23
CA ASP A 280 24.89 -12.08 -11.02
C ASP A 280 26.00 -11.27 -11.65
N PHE A 281 27.13 -11.17 -10.96
CA PHE A 281 28.27 -10.37 -11.41
C PHE A 281 29.11 -11.10 -12.44
N TRP A 282 29.35 -10.43 -13.56
CA TRP A 282 30.23 -10.89 -14.63
C TRP A 282 31.27 -9.84 -14.99
N ASN A 283 32.36 -10.31 -15.61
CA ASN A 283 33.41 -9.41 -16.10
C ASN A 283 32.85 -8.55 -17.25
N GLY A 284 32.78 -7.24 -17.06
CA GLY A 284 32.44 -6.32 -18.14
C GLY A 284 33.67 -5.75 -18.84
N ARG A 285 33.43 -4.90 -19.82
CA ARG A 285 34.47 -4.25 -20.63
C ARG A 285 35.20 -3.17 -19.83
N ILE A 286 36.47 -2.92 -20.17
CA ILE A 286 37.26 -1.80 -19.61
C ILE A 286 37.30 -1.84 -18.06
N ASP A 287 37.43 -3.04 -17.50
CA ASP A 287 37.53 -3.26 -16.04
C ASP A 287 36.31 -2.77 -15.21
N GLU A 288 35.16 -2.58 -15.85
CA GLU A 288 33.89 -2.31 -15.17
C GLU A 288 33.04 -3.58 -15.06
N PRO A 289 32.62 -4.00 -13.84
CA PRO A 289 31.77 -5.16 -13.65
C PRO A 289 30.33 -4.90 -14.12
N VAL A 290 29.67 -5.96 -14.56
CA VAL A 290 28.27 -5.93 -15.03
C VAL A 290 27.42 -6.95 -14.29
N VAL A 291 26.09 -6.78 -14.36
CA VAL A 291 25.10 -7.77 -13.93
C VAL A 291 24.38 -8.32 -15.15
N VAL A 292 24.35 -9.64 -15.31
CA VAL A 292 23.73 -10.32 -16.45
C VAL A 292 23.46 -11.79 -16.16
N HIS A 293 22.44 -12.36 -16.83
CA HIS A 293 22.24 -13.80 -16.85
C HIS A 293 23.21 -14.43 -17.85
N GLY A 294 24.27 -15.07 -17.34
CA GLY A 294 25.37 -15.59 -18.14
C GLY A 294 24.93 -16.55 -19.24
N TYR A 295 25.64 -16.52 -20.38
CA TYR A 295 25.40 -17.40 -21.54
C TYR A 295 24.00 -17.29 -22.16
N THR A 296 23.30 -16.16 -21.97
CA THR A 296 21.98 -15.89 -22.56
C THR A 296 22.01 -14.69 -23.51
N LEU A 297 20.86 -14.36 -24.11
CA LEU A 297 20.68 -13.17 -24.96
C LEU A 297 20.21 -11.94 -24.19
N VAL A 298 20.12 -12.03 -22.86
CA VAL A 298 19.69 -10.91 -22.02
C VAL A 298 20.78 -9.83 -22.00
N PRO A 299 20.44 -8.55 -22.24
CA PRO A 299 21.39 -7.45 -22.12
C PRO A 299 21.97 -7.32 -20.71
N GLU A 300 23.25 -6.98 -20.62
CA GLU A 300 23.92 -6.65 -19.36
C GLU A 300 23.56 -5.24 -18.86
N ILE A 301 23.65 -5.03 -17.55
CA ILE A 301 23.52 -3.71 -16.92
C ILE A 301 24.73 -3.41 -16.04
N SER A 302 25.01 -2.13 -15.79
CA SER A 302 26.15 -1.69 -14.99
C SER A 302 26.00 -2.13 -13.53
N ALA A 303 27.01 -2.83 -12.99
CA ALA A 303 27.03 -3.19 -11.57
C ALA A 303 27.07 -1.94 -10.68
N LYS A 304 27.74 -0.87 -11.12
CA LYS A 304 27.81 0.40 -10.41
C LYS A 304 26.41 0.99 -10.22
N GLU A 305 25.64 1.11 -11.30
CA GLU A 305 24.28 1.68 -11.27
C GLU A 305 23.32 0.83 -10.43
N VAL A 306 23.48 -0.50 -10.46
CA VAL A 306 22.71 -1.42 -9.60
C VAL A 306 22.99 -1.16 -8.12
N LEU A 307 24.26 -1.04 -7.73
CA LEU A 307 24.63 -0.80 -6.34
C LEU A 307 24.17 0.59 -5.85
N GLU A 308 24.26 1.62 -6.69
CA GLU A 308 23.70 2.96 -6.41
C GLU A 308 22.17 2.91 -6.21
N ALA A 309 21.46 2.20 -7.08
CA ALA A 309 20.00 2.05 -6.99
C ALA A 309 19.57 1.31 -5.70
N ILE A 310 20.33 0.30 -5.29
CA ILE A 310 20.14 -0.40 -4.01
C ILE A 310 20.38 0.55 -2.85
N ALA A 311 21.50 1.29 -2.84
CA ALA A 311 21.83 2.23 -1.77
C ALA A 311 20.73 3.29 -1.58
N GLU A 312 20.17 3.78 -2.68
CA GLU A 312 19.08 4.75 -2.68
C GLU A 312 17.79 4.17 -2.05
N SER A 313 17.45 2.92 -2.36
CA SER A 313 16.10 2.38 -2.12
C SER A 313 15.99 1.40 -0.96
N ALA A 314 17.12 0.86 -0.48
CA ALA A 314 17.16 -0.24 0.49
C ALA A 314 16.27 -0.03 1.71
N PHE A 315 16.24 1.21 2.23
CA PHE A 315 15.56 1.52 3.49
C PHE A 315 14.45 2.58 3.35
N LYS A 316 13.90 2.79 2.14
CA LYS A 316 12.81 3.75 1.93
C LYS A 316 11.47 3.29 2.52
N THR A 317 11.22 1.98 2.54
CA THR A 317 9.92 1.39 2.97
C THR A 317 10.06 0.40 4.13
N SER A 318 11.28 0.09 4.55
CA SER A 318 11.56 -0.81 5.67
C SER A 318 12.98 -0.59 6.18
N ASP A 319 13.15 -0.42 7.49
CA ASP A 319 14.45 -0.27 8.14
C ASP A 319 15.15 -1.62 8.42
N TRP A 320 14.49 -2.74 8.12
CA TRP A 320 15.05 -4.08 8.36
C TRP A 320 16.19 -4.42 7.39
N PRO A 321 17.14 -5.28 7.81
CA PRO A 321 18.34 -5.57 7.03
C PRO A 321 18.05 -6.05 5.61
N VAL A 322 18.95 -5.70 4.70
CA VAL A 322 18.94 -6.16 3.30
C VAL A 322 20.09 -7.14 3.08
N ILE A 323 19.82 -8.25 2.42
CA ILE A 323 20.80 -9.26 2.04
C ILE A 323 21.03 -9.16 0.53
N LEU A 324 22.29 -9.03 0.13
CA LEU A 324 22.69 -9.09 -1.28
C LEU A 324 23.28 -10.46 -1.56
N SER A 325 22.56 -11.26 -2.36
CA SER A 325 23.01 -12.57 -2.84
C SER A 325 23.89 -12.37 -4.06
N PHE A 326 25.21 -12.50 -3.89
CA PHE A 326 26.15 -12.37 -5.00
C PHE A 326 26.42 -13.72 -5.64
N GLU A 327 26.12 -13.83 -6.93
CA GLU A 327 26.65 -14.87 -7.80
C GLU A 327 27.84 -14.30 -8.58
N ASN A 328 29.06 -14.63 -8.16
CA ASN A 328 30.27 -13.92 -8.58
C ASN A 328 31.10 -14.72 -9.60
N HIS A 329 31.15 -14.22 -10.84
CA HIS A 329 31.96 -14.74 -11.96
C HIS A 329 33.09 -13.78 -12.38
N CYS A 330 33.33 -12.74 -11.59
CA CYS A 330 34.34 -11.74 -11.88
C CYS A 330 35.77 -12.22 -11.56
N ASN A 331 36.75 -11.70 -12.29
CA ASN A 331 38.17 -11.85 -11.99
C ASN A 331 38.55 -11.01 -10.74
N PRO A 332 39.71 -11.25 -10.11
CA PRO A 332 40.09 -10.54 -8.88
C PRO A 332 40.12 -9.02 -8.98
N ARG A 333 40.46 -8.47 -10.16
CA ARG A 333 40.52 -7.02 -10.39
C ARG A 333 39.13 -6.40 -10.35
N GLN A 334 38.16 -7.01 -11.03
CA GLN A 334 36.77 -6.53 -11.00
C GLN A 334 36.06 -6.86 -9.68
N GLN A 335 36.45 -7.95 -8.99
CA GLN A 335 35.98 -8.20 -7.61
C GLN A 335 36.41 -7.08 -6.64
N ALA A 336 37.66 -6.61 -6.76
CA ALA A 336 38.13 -5.46 -5.97
C ALA A 336 37.32 -4.20 -6.25
N LYS A 337 36.94 -3.98 -7.53
CA LYS A 337 36.07 -2.88 -7.94
C LYS A 337 34.66 -2.99 -7.33
N ILE A 338 34.04 -4.17 -7.36
CA ILE A 338 32.73 -4.41 -6.70
C ILE A 338 32.83 -4.10 -5.20
N ALA A 339 33.89 -4.56 -4.53
CA ALA A 339 34.10 -4.30 -3.11
C ALA A 339 34.32 -2.80 -2.83
N GLN A 340 35.01 -2.09 -3.72
CA GLN A 340 35.14 -0.63 -3.65
C GLN A 340 33.77 0.05 -3.75
N TYR A 341 32.97 -0.28 -4.76
CA TYR A 341 31.62 0.28 -4.93
C TYR A 341 30.71 -0.01 -3.74
N CYS A 342 30.76 -1.22 -3.16
CA CYS A 342 29.99 -1.53 -1.96
C CYS A 342 30.35 -0.61 -0.80
N ARG A 343 31.65 -0.37 -0.54
CA ARG A 343 32.08 0.53 0.54
C ARG A 343 31.71 1.99 0.24
N GLU A 344 31.85 2.42 -1.01
CA GLU A 344 31.57 3.78 -1.44
C GLU A 344 30.08 4.12 -1.34
N PHE A 345 29.19 3.28 -1.88
CA PHE A 345 27.76 3.60 -1.95
C PHE A 345 26.99 3.20 -0.71
N PHE A 346 27.36 2.10 -0.05
CA PHE A 346 26.65 1.68 1.15
C PHE A 346 27.19 2.35 2.41
N GLY A 347 28.47 2.75 2.45
CA GLY A 347 29.07 3.41 3.60
C GLY A 347 28.75 2.68 4.91
N ASP A 348 28.21 3.41 5.88
CA ASP A 348 27.81 2.88 7.18
C ASP A 348 26.68 1.83 7.13
N MET A 349 25.94 1.75 6.02
CA MET A 349 24.93 0.71 5.84
C MET A 349 25.59 -0.65 5.60
N LEU A 350 26.82 -0.71 5.07
CA LEU A 350 27.50 -1.98 4.85
C LEU A 350 27.89 -2.61 6.20
N LEU A 351 27.50 -3.87 6.42
CA LEU A 351 28.03 -4.66 7.52
C LEU A 351 29.30 -5.39 7.05
N ASP A 352 30.45 -4.76 7.22
CA ASP A 352 31.76 -5.28 6.80
C ASP A 352 32.54 -6.00 7.93
N THR A 353 32.07 -5.84 9.16
CA THR A 353 32.64 -6.42 10.38
C THR A 353 31.55 -7.12 11.18
N CYS A 354 31.96 -8.11 11.96
CA CYS A 354 31.07 -8.84 12.85
C CYS A 354 30.65 -7.95 14.03
N LEU A 355 29.45 -8.15 14.57
CA LEU A 355 29.05 -7.48 15.81
C LEU A 355 29.75 -8.15 17.00
N ASP A 356 30.20 -7.36 17.98
CA ASP A 356 30.87 -7.87 19.18
C ASP A 356 30.04 -8.92 19.93
N SER A 357 28.71 -8.79 19.90
CA SER A 357 27.77 -9.72 20.54
C SER A 357 27.54 -11.02 19.77
N ASN A 358 28.03 -11.14 18.53
CA ASN A 358 27.68 -12.22 17.61
C ASN A 358 28.91 -12.74 16.86
N GLU A 359 30.01 -12.97 17.57
CA GLU A 359 31.25 -13.50 17.00
C GLU A 359 31.01 -14.69 16.07
N LEU A 360 31.83 -14.79 15.02
CA LEU A 360 31.73 -15.85 14.00
C LEU A 360 32.35 -17.18 14.48
N THR A 361 31.90 -17.68 15.62
CA THR A 361 32.36 -18.94 16.24
C THR A 361 31.22 -19.96 16.36
N PRO A 362 31.51 -21.28 16.34
CA PRO A 362 30.48 -22.31 16.45
C PRO A 362 29.66 -22.17 17.74
N GLY A 363 28.34 -22.30 17.62
CA GLY A 363 27.41 -22.20 18.76
C GLY A 363 26.90 -20.80 19.05
N VAL A 364 27.48 -19.75 18.44
CA VAL A 364 26.93 -18.39 18.51
C VAL A 364 25.78 -18.23 17.51
N SER A 365 24.65 -17.70 17.97
CA SER A 365 23.47 -17.48 17.13
C SER A 365 23.65 -16.27 16.19
N LEU A 366 22.95 -16.29 15.05
CA LEU A 366 22.88 -15.14 14.16
C LEU A 366 22.33 -13.91 14.90
N PRO A 367 22.77 -12.69 14.55
CA PRO A 367 22.17 -11.47 15.07
C PRO A 367 20.66 -11.42 14.79
N HIS A 368 19.93 -10.76 15.68
CA HIS A 368 18.51 -10.52 15.46
C HIS A 368 18.28 -9.31 14.54
N PRO A 369 17.13 -9.23 13.83
CA PRO A 369 16.85 -8.11 12.93
C PRO A 369 17.02 -6.72 13.56
N CYS A 370 16.72 -6.52 14.85
CA CYS A 370 16.89 -5.22 15.50
C CYS A 370 18.36 -4.75 15.58
N GLN A 371 19.32 -5.67 15.76
CA GLN A 371 20.75 -5.36 15.73
C GLN A 371 21.24 -4.96 14.33
N LEU A 372 20.52 -5.39 13.29
CA LEU A 372 20.88 -5.22 11.89
C LEU A 372 20.04 -4.16 11.18
N LYS A 373 19.34 -3.29 11.92
CA LYS A 373 18.58 -2.19 11.33
C LYS A 373 19.47 -1.33 10.44
N ARG A 374 18.97 -1.06 9.23
CA ARG A 374 19.63 -0.28 8.19
C ARG A 374 21.01 -0.83 7.78
N LYS A 375 21.22 -2.14 7.95
CA LYS A 375 22.44 -2.83 7.51
C LYS A 375 22.21 -3.63 6.23
N ILE A 376 23.24 -3.66 5.39
CA ILE A 376 23.34 -4.42 4.15
C ILE A 376 24.37 -5.53 4.37
N LEU A 377 23.93 -6.78 4.24
CA LEU A 377 24.74 -7.97 4.40
C LEU A 377 25.09 -8.54 3.03
N ILE A 378 26.35 -8.96 2.85
CA ILE A 378 26.81 -9.56 1.60
C ILE A 378 26.88 -11.08 1.77
N LYS A 379 26.09 -11.82 1.00
CA LYS A 379 26.22 -13.26 0.82
C LYS A 379 27.11 -13.51 -0.40
N ASN A 380 28.39 -13.82 -0.15
CA ASN A 380 29.35 -14.23 -1.17
C ASN A 380 30.30 -15.31 -0.60
N LYS A 381 31.05 -16.00 -1.48
CA LYS A 381 32.07 -16.97 -1.08
C LYS A 381 33.15 -16.29 -0.22
N LYS A 382 33.52 -16.92 0.90
CA LYS A 382 34.62 -16.51 1.77
C LYS A 382 35.76 -17.53 1.63
N LYS A 383 37.00 -17.06 1.43
CA LYS A 383 38.17 -17.95 1.53
C LYS A 383 38.36 -18.31 3.00
N HIS A 384 38.42 -19.61 3.32
CA HIS A 384 38.90 -20.06 4.62
C HIS A 384 40.37 -19.67 4.73
N ARG A 385 40.74 -18.91 5.76
CA ARG A 385 42.14 -18.83 6.18
C ARG A 385 42.45 -20.18 6.82
N THR A 386 43.04 -21.08 6.04
CA THR A 386 43.76 -22.26 6.57
C THR A 386 44.96 -21.82 7.38
#